data_AF-A0A5P2G553-F1
#
_entry.id   AF-A0A5P2G553-F1
#
_cell.length_a   1.000
_cell.length_b   1.000
_cell.length_c   1.000
_cell.angle_alpha   90.00
_cell.angle_beta   90.00
_cell.angle_gamma   90.00
#
_symmetry.space_group_name_H-M   'P 1'
#
loop_
_entity.id
_entity.type
_entity.pdbx_description
1 polymer ?
#
loop_
_entity_poly.entity_id
_entity_poly.type
_entity_poly.pdbx_seq_one_letter_code
_entity_poly.pdbx_strand_id
1 'polypeptide(L)'
;MENKIKESSTNQANRRILSDRCKVNDTLSLVGKRWLMTILYEISLGNNQFSTLNKSIPEISEHVLATRINNLVEHNLIEKKERLNTIPLQIIYVATAKGKQLLSLVDSLRKWDAFWNS
;
A
#
# COMPACT_ATOMS: atom_id res chain seq x y z
N MET A 1 5.34 8.86 20.90
CA MET A 1 6.51 9.67 20.49
C MET A 1 6.53 9.73 18.97
N GLU A 2 6.04 10.82 18.40
CA GLU A 2 6.16 11.07 16.96
C GLU A 2 7.62 11.30 16.62
N ASN A 3 8.16 10.47 15.72
CA ASN A 3 9.51 10.63 15.21
C ASN A 3 9.50 11.84 14.27
N LYS A 4 9.76 13.04 14.81
CA LYS A 4 9.99 14.25 14.02
C LYS A 4 11.13 13.96 13.06
N ILE A 5 10.80 13.86 11.78
CA ILE A 5 11.79 13.77 10.71
C ILE A 5 12.66 15.03 10.83
N LYS A 6 13.97 14.84 11.04
CA LYS A 6 14.93 15.95 11.04
C LYS A 6 15.01 16.50 9.61
N GLU A 7 14.45 17.69 9.40
CA GLU A 7 14.50 18.41 8.12
C GLU A 7 15.91 18.58 7.54
N SER A 8 16.92 18.57 8.41
CA SER A 8 18.34 18.67 8.07
C SER A 8 19.05 17.32 7.82
N SER A 9 18.35 16.18 7.84
CA SER A 9 19.00 14.89 7.60
C SER A 9 19.40 14.75 6.13
N THR A 10 20.60 14.22 5.89
CA THR A 10 21.09 13.90 4.54
C THR A 10 20.08 13.04 3.76
N ASN A 11 19.35 12.15 4.45
CA ASN A 11 18.31 11.31 3.84
C ASN A 11 17.11 12.11 3.30
N GLN A 12 16.72 13.21 3.93
CA GLN A 12 15.62 14.05 3.45
C GLN A 12 16.06 14.93 2.29
N ALA A 13 17.28 15.50 2.37
CA ALA A 13 17.88 16.23 1.26
C ALA A 13 18.01 15.34 0.01
N ASN A 14 18.51 14.12 0.18
CA ASN A 14 18.64 13.15 -0.91
C ASN A 14 17.27 12.79 -1.52
N ARG A 15 16.22 12.63 -0.69
CA ARG A 15 14.86 12.40 -1.21
C ARG A 15 14.35 13.53 -2.09
N ARG A 16 14.59 14.79 -1.71
CA ARG A 16 14.20 15.95 -2.53
C ARG A 16 14.94 15.95 -3.87
N ILE A 17 16.25 15.74 -3.86
CA ILE A 17 17.07 15.66 -5.08
C ILE A 17 16.57 14.54 -6.01
N LEU A 18 16.24 13.36 -5.47
CA LEU A 18 15.71 12.24 -6.25
C LEU A 18 14.34 12.56 -6.85
N SER A 19 13.45 13.19 -6.09
CA SER A 19 12.13 13.63 -6.56
C SER A 19 12.24 14.66 -7.70
N ASP A 20 13.14 15.63 -7.57
CA ASP A 20 13.33 16.69 -8.57
C ASP A 20 13.93 16.16 -9.86
N ARG A 21 14.81 15.15 -9.78
CA ARG A 21 15.35 14.47 -10.97
C ARG A 21 14.33 13.59 -11.66
N CYS A 22 13.50 12.87 -10.90
CA CYS A 22 12.47 12.02 -11.46
C CYS A 22 11.35 11.72 -10.46
N LYS A 23 10.12 12.14 -10.78
CA LYS A 23 8.93 11.90 -9.94
C LYS A 23 8.58 10.42 -9.75
N VAL A 24 9.12 9.53 -10.58
CA VAL A 24 8.98 8.08 -10.36
C VAL A 24 9.57 7.66 -9.01
N ASN A 25 10.60 8.35 -8.51
CA ASN A 25 11.23 8.04 -7.24
C ASN A 25 10.29 8.24 -6.05
N ASP A 26 9.37 9.20 -6.11
CA ASP A 26 8.35 9.40 -5.07
C ASP A 26 7.37 8.22 -5.07
N THR A 27 6.99 7.77 -6.26
CA THR A 27 6.12 6.61 -6.43
C THR A 27 6.80 5.35 -5.93
N LEU A 28 8.06 5.11 -6.31
CA LEU A 28 8.88 3.98 -5.85
C LEU A 28 9.07 4.02 -4.32
N SER A 29 9.28 5.19 -3.73
CA SER A 29 9.38 5.35 -2.28
C SER A 29 8.08 5.02 -1.55
N LEU A 30 6.92 5.24 -2.19
CA LEU A 30 5.62 4.86 -1.64
C LEU A 30 5.38 3.36 -1.78
N VAL A 31 5.49 2.81 -2.99
CA VAL A 31 5.14 1.41 -3.28
C VAL A 31 6.17 0.43 -2.74
N GLY A 32 7.42 0.87 -2.56
CA GLY A 32 8.49 0.09 -1.93
C GLY A 32 8.35 -0.03 -0.41
N LYS A 33 7.37 0.62 0.23
CA LYS A 33 7.10 0.43 1.66
C LYS A 33 6.70 -1.03 1.91
N ARG A 34 7.45 -1.73 2.75
CA ARG A 34 7.20 -3.14 3.12
C ARG A 34 5.72 -3.38 3.47
N TRP A 35 5.14 -4.45 2.91
CA TRP A 35 3.74 -4.87 3.04
C TRP A 35 2.69 -4.03 2.31
N LEU A 36 2.97 -2.79 1.90
CA LEU A 36 1.96 -1.88 1.34
C LEU A 36 1.33 -2.45 0.06
N MET A 37 2.16 -2.94 -0.86
CA MET A 37 1.68 -3.53 -2.11
C MET A 37 1.04 -4.91 -1.91
N THR A 38 1.55 -5.71 -0.98
CA THR A 38 0.94 -7.01 -0.61
C THR A 38 -0.49 -6.80 -0.14
N ILE A 39 -0.73 -5.85 0.76
CA ILE A 39 -2.09 -5.56 1.27
C ILE A 39 -3.01 -5.07 0.15
N LEU A 40 -2.53 -4.18 -0.73
CA LEU A 40 -3.34 -3.70 -1.86
C LEU A 40 -3.71 -4.83 -2.82
N TYR A 41 -2.80 -5.77 -3.05
CA TYR A 41 -3.03 -6.97 -3.86
C TYR A 41 -4.02 -7.93 -3.17
N GLU A 42 -3.87 -8.22 -1.88
CA GLU A 42 -4.84 -9.05 -1.14
C GLU A 42 -6.26 -8.47 -1.17
N ILE A 43 -6.39 -7.14 -1.05
CA ILE A 43 -7.69 -6.46 -1.19
C ILE A 43 -8.29 -6.69 -2.59
N SER A 44 -7.47 -6.71 -3.64
CA SER A 44 -7.96 -6.95 -5.01
C SER A 44 -8.40 -8.41 -5.24
N LEU A 45 -7.85 -9.35 -4.46
CA LEU A 45 -8.28 -10.75 -4.41
C LEU A 45 -9.54 -10.98 -3.56
N GLY A 46 -10.02 -9.95 -2.86
CA GLY A 46 -11.24 -10.02 -2.03
C GLY A 46 -10.99 -10.19 -0.54
N ASN A 47 -9.72 -10.27 -0.09
CA ASN A 47 -9.36 -10.17 1.33
C ASN A 47 -9.50 -8.70 1.76
N ASN A 48 -10.74 -8.26 1.93
CA ASN A 48 -11.09 -6.86 2.07
C ASN A 48 -11.49 -6.45 3.49
N GLN A 49 -11.30 -7.31 4.49
CA GLN A 49 -11.52 -6.98 5.90
C GLN A 49 -10.20 -7.07 6.67
N PHE A 50 -10.12 -6.39 7.81
CA PHE A 50 -8.90 -6.44 8.63
C PHE A 50 -8.56 -7.88 9.04
N SER A 51 -9.56 -8.65 9.48
CA SER A 51 -9.40 -10.03 9.89
C SER A 51 -9.00 -10.96 8.75
N THR A 52 -9.54 -10.76 7.53
CA THR A 52 -9.16 -11.55 6.36
C THR A 52 -7.74 -11.22 5.92
N LEU A 53 -7.36 -9.94 5.94
CA LEU A 53 -6.00 -9.49 5.64
C LEU A 53 -4.96 -10.03 6.63
N ASN A 54 -5.28 -10.01 7.92
CA ASN A 54 -4.40 -10.54 8.96
C ASN A 54 -4.22 -12.06 8.83
N LYS A 55 -5.26 -12.77 8.35
CA LYS A 55 -5.20 -14.22 8.06
C LYS A 55 -4.45 -14.52 6.76
N SER A 56 -4.59 -13.71 5.72
CA SER A 56 -3.91 -13.92 4.44
C SER A 56 -2.42 -13.55 4.48
N ILE A 57 -2.00 -12.76 5.47
CA ILE A 57 -0.61 -12.32 5.64
C ILE A 57 -0.16 -12.62 7.10
N PRO A 58 -0.01 -13.88 7.51
CA PRO A 58 0.24 -14.22 8.92
C PRO A 58 1.57 -13.68 9.48
N GLU A 59 2.51 -13.26 8.62
CA GLU A 59 3.81 -12.70 9.01
C GLU A 59 3.75 -11.20 9.35
N ILE A 60 2.64 -10.51 9.06
CA ILE A 60 2.47 -9.10 9.39
C ILE A 60 1.93 -8.97 10.82
N SER A 61 2.46 -8.03 11.60
CA SER A 61 1.82 -7.69 12.88
C SER A 61 0.60 -6.81 12.65
N GLU A 62 -0.41 -6.92 13.53
CA GLU A 62 -1.64 -6.12 13.45
C GLU A 62 -1.36 -4.61 13.43
N HIS A 63 -0.39 -4.15 14.22
CA HIS A 63 0.02 -2.74 14.24
C HIS A 63 0.57 -2.29 12.88
N VAL A 64 1.40 -3.11 12.23
CA VAL A 64 1.94 -2.79 10.90
C VAL A 64 0.84 -2.86 9.85
N LEU A 65 -0.07 -3.84 9.92
CA LEU A 65 -1.24 -3.93 9.03
C LEU A 65 -2.11 -2.67 9.12
N ALA A 66 -2.51 -2.27 10.33
CA ALA A 66 -3.29 -1.06 10.56
C ALA A 66 -2.59 0.18 10.02
N THR A 67 -1.28 0.32 10.29
CA THR A 67 -0.45 1.41 9.76
C THR A 67 -0.48 1.44 8.23
N ARG A 68 -0.32 0.29 7.57
CA ARG A 68 -0.26 0.22 6.10
C ARG A 68 -1.61 0.43 5.44
N ILE A 69 -2.70 -0.06 6.03
CA ILE A 69 -4.07 0.28 5.60
C ILE A 69 -4.28 1.79 5.67
N ASN A 70 -3.87 2.45 6.75
CA ASN A 70 -3.97 3.91 6.86
C ASN A 70 -3.14 4.62 5.78
N ASN A 71 -1.90 4.16 5.50
CA ASN A 71 -1.10 4.71 4.38
C ASN A 71 -1.84 4.57 3.03
N LEU A 72 -2.45 3.41 2.75
CA LEU A 72 -3.20 3.20 1.50
C LEU A 72 -4.41 4.15 1.40
N VAL A 73 -5.09 4.42 2.52
CA VAL A 73 -6.22 5.38 2.59
C VAL A 73 -5.72 6.81 2.38
N GLU A 74 -4.67 7.22 3.09
CA GLU A 74 -4.06 8.56 2.98
C GLU A 74 -3.59 8.88 1.56
N HIS A 75 -3.09 7.88 0.84
CA HIS A 75 -2.66 8.01 -0.56
C HIS A 75 -3.80 7.83 -1.58
N ASN A 76 -5.05 7.69 -1.12
CA ASN A 76 -6.25 7.46 -1.94
C ASN A 76 -6.13 6.23 -2.84
N LEU A 77 -5.46 5.18 -2.37
CA LEU A 77 -5.33 3.89 -3.08
C LEU A 77 -6.46 2.93 -2.70
N ILE A 78 -6.95 3.03 -1.47
CA ILE A 78 -8.14 2.33 -1.00
C ILE A 78 -9.07 3.28 -0.26
N GLU A 79 -10.33 2.89 -0.13
CA GLU A 79 -11.33 3.56 0.70
C GLU A 79 -11.95 2.57 1.70
N LYS A 80 -12.38 3.07 2.86
CA LYS A 80 -13.13 2.29 3.85
C LYS A 80 -14.62 2.40 3.51
N LYS A 81 -15.32 1.28 3.42
CA LYS A 81 -16.75 1.21 3.13
C LYS A 81 -17.45 0.28 4.09
N GLU A 82 -18.71 0.57 4.37
CA GLU A 82 -19.59 -0.36 5.05
C GLU A 82 -20.00 -1.45 4.06
N ARG A 83 -19.97 -2.71 4.53
CA ARG A 83 -20.51 -3.82 3.77
C ARG A 83 -22.03 -3.73 3.82
N LEU A 84 -22.64 -3.58 2.65
CA LEU A 84 -24.09 -3.53 2.51
C LEU A 84 -24.71 -4.84 2.99
N ASN A 85 -25.89 -4.74 3.61
CA ASN A 85 -26.72 -5.87 3.99
C ASN A 85 -26.08 -6.88 4.96
N THR A 86 -25.21 -6.42 5.87
CA THR A 86 -24.66 -7.25 6.96
C THR A 86 -25.04 -6.73 8.34
N ILE A 87 -25.44 -7.65 9.23
CA ILE A 87 -25.64 -7.41 10.67
C ILE A 87 -24.78 -8.43 11.43
N PRO A 88 -23.84 -8.02 12.30
CA PRO A 88 -23.48 -6.64 12.63
C PRO A 88 -22.83 -5.90 11.44
N LEU A 89 -22.72 -4.57 11.57
CA LEU A 89 -22.05 -3.73 10.58
C LEU A 89 -20.59 -4.19 10.39
N GLN A 90 -20.17 -4.37 9.13
CA GLN A 90 -18.81 -4.77 8.79
C GLN A 90 -18.14 -3.69 7.93
N ILE A 91 -16.89 -3.36 8.23
CA ILE A 91 -16.08 -2.48 7.41
C ILE A 91 -15.26 -3.30 6.42
N ILE A 92 -15.26 -2.88 5.16
CA ILE A 92 -14.42 -3.41 4.09
C ILE A 92 -13.53 -2.32 3.49
N TYR A 93 -12.45 -2.75 2.87
CA TYR A 93 -11.51 -1.91 2.14
C TYR A 93 -11.69 -2.16 0.64
N VAL A 94 -11.85 -1.10 -0.14
CA VAL A 94 -12.06 -1.20 -1.59
C VAL A 94 -10.99 -0.41 -2.32
N ALA A 95 -10.37 -1.02 -3.34
CA ALA A 95 -9.40 -0.31 -4.18
C ALA A 95 -10.10 0.80 -4.98
N THR A 96 -9.57 2.01 -4.89
CA THR A 96 -10.04 3.16 -5.68
C THR A 96 -9.61 3.01 -7.15
N ALA A 97 -10.07 3.90 -8.03
CA ALA A 97 -9.56 3.95 -9.40
C ALA A 97 -8.02 4.09 -9.46
N LYS A 98 -7.45 4.91 -8.57
CA LYS A 98 -6.00 5.10 -8.44
C LYS A 98 -5.31 3.81 -7.96
N GLY A 99 -5.89 3.12 -6.98
CA GLY A 99 -5.38 1.82 -6.51
C GLY A 99 -5.40 0.74 -7.60
N LYS A 100 -6.47 0.67 -8.39
CA LYS A 100 -6.61 -0.26 -9.51
C LYS A 100 -5.58 -0.01 -10.61
N GLN A 101 -5.34 1.25 -10.99
CA GLN A 101 -4.28 1.59 -11.94
C GLN A 101 -2.90 1.19 -11.43
N LEU A 102 -2.63 1.41 -10.13
CA LEU A 102 -1.37 1.00 -9.52
C LEU A 102 -1.19 -0.53 -9.55
N LEU A 103 -2.25 -1.30 -9.30
CA LEU A 103 -2.22 -2.76 -9.41
C LEU A 103 -1.82 -3.22 -10.83
N SER A 104 -2.32 -2.57 -11.87
CA SER A 104 -1.93 -2.88 -13.25
C SER A 104 -0.43 -2.63 -13.54
N LEU A 105 0.16 -1.60 -12.92
CA LEU A 105 1.61 -1.35 -13.01
C LEU A 105 2.40 -2.46 -12.30
N VAL A 106 1.91 -2.91 -11.15
CA VAL A 106 2.54 -3.99 -10.38
C VAL A 106 2.47 -5.32 -11.13
N ASP A 107 1.35 -5.61 -11.78
CA ASP A 107 1.24 -6.76 -12.69
C ASP A 107 2.25 -6.68 -13.84
N SER A 108 2.52 -5.49 -14.35
CA SER A 108 3.53 -5.28 -15.40
C SER A 108 4.94 -5.55 -14.88
N LEU A 109 5.26 -5.11 -13.66
CA LEU A 109 6.53 -5.43 -13.01
C LEU A 109 6.68 -6.93 -12.75
N ARG A 110 5.61 -7.62 -12.33
CA ARG A 110 5.62 -9.09 -12.15
C ARG A 110 5.89 -9.81 -13.46
N LYS A 111 5.29 -9.36 -14.57
CA LYS A 111 5.56 -9.93 -15.91
C LYS A 111 7.00 -9.71 -16.35
N TRP A 112 7.55 -8.53 -16.06
CA TRP A 112 8.95 -8.23 -16.36
C TRP A 112 9.89 -9.15 -15.56
N ASP A 113 9.65 -9.31 -14.26
CA ASP A 113 10.43 -10.21 -13.40
C ASP A 113 10.37 -11.65 -13.91
N ALA A 114 9.15 -12.15 -14.18
CA ALA A 114 8.95 -13.48 -14.73
C ALA A 114 9.63 -13.67 -16.09
N PHE A 115 9.82 -12.63 -16.90
CA PHE A 115 10.50 -12.73 -18.19
C PHE A 115 12.03 -12.87 -18.06
N TRP A 116 12.64 -12.19 -17.08
CA TRP A 116 14.10 -12.17 -16.92
C TRP A 116 14.64 -13.19 -15.91
N ASN A 117 13.80 -13.65 -14.97
CA ASN A 117 14.19 -14.51 -13.87
C ASN A 117 13.47 -15.88 -13.89
N SER A 118 12.97 -16.32 -15.06
CA SER A 118 12.37 -17.65 -15.25
C SER A 118 13.38 -18.74 -15.58
#